data_AF-A0A520BQZ3-F1
#
_entry.id   AF-A0A520BQZ3-F1
#
_cell.length_a   1.000
_cell.length_b   1.000
_cell.length_c   1.000
_cell.angle_alpha   90.00
_cell.angle_beta   90.00
_cell.angle_gamma   90.00
#
_symmetry.space_group_name_H-M   'P 1'
#
loop_
_entity.id
_entity.type
_entity.pdbx_description
1 polymer ?
#
loop_
_entity_poly.entity_id
_entity_poly.type
_entity_poly.pdbx_seq_one_letter_code
_entity_poly.pdbx_strand_id
1 'polypeptide(L)'
;MTNVTSTAIRKNDLKATLLMILLVSLFVACAGKKKAETKITYKSKIFTEQFLIDYVNENQDLNSDDSLTFANALDKFQRDIKGVSNNPDFLVDFPLQATNIRDTVMGNQSFKMATFETYNDPLRDKNGLLNNIQLRVNGIFQFPDQAYGLALGGKYYLKAMIYKQGKRKDVNLYKKEGGPIYNLGVYPMAVKELKPIPSKIETASLN
;
A
#
# COMPACT_ATOMS: atom_id res chain seq x y z
N MET A 1 8.68 -44.34 -70.56
CA MET A 1 8.76 -44.33 -69.08
C MET A 1 10.24 -44.49 -68.75
N THR A 2 10.99 -43.60 -68.12
CA THR A 2 10.74 -42.40 -67.32
C THR A 2 12.10 -41.69 -67.20
N ASN A 3 12.17 -40.39 -67.47
CA ASN A 3 13.37 -39.57 -67.27
C ASN A 3 13.54 -39.29 -65.77
N VAL A 4 14.77 -39.42 -65.25
CA VAL A 4 15.14 -38.98 -63.89
C VAL A 4 16.11 -37.81 -64.02
N THR A 5 15.62 -36.61 -63.73
CA THR A 5 16.39 -35.37 -63.63
C THR A 5 17.03 -35.27 -62.24
N SER A 6 18.36 -35.25 -62.21
CA SER A 6 19.16 -35.00 -61.01
C SER A 6 19.28 -33.50 -60.75
N THR A 7 18.59 -32.99 -59.72
CA THR A 7 18.72 -31.62 -59.22
C THR A 7 19.93 -31.51 -58.30
N ALA A 8 21.04 -30.99 -58.81
CA ALA A 8 22.22 -30.64 -58.03
C ALA A 8 21.96 -29.35 -57.25
N ILE A 9 21.78 -29.46 -55.93
CA ILE A 9 21.68 -28.32 -55.01
C ILE A 9 23.08 -27.71 -54.84
N ARG A 10 23.27 -26.46 -55.28
CA ARG A 10 24.53 -25.72 -55.19
C ARG A 10 24.84 -25.38 -53.72
N LYS A 11 26.02 -25.79 -53.26
CA LYS A 11 26.57 -25.50 -51.91
C LYS A 11 26.66 -24.00 -51.54
N ASN A 12 26.53 -23.09 -52.51
CA ASN A 12 26.61 -21.65 -52.28
C ASN A 12 25.30 -21.03 -51.78
N ASP A 13 24.15 -21.64 -52.05
CA ASP A 13 22.84 -21.11 -51.61
C ASP A 13 22.60 -21.41 -50.11
N LEU A 14 23.15 -22.51 -49.60
CA LEU A 14 23.04 -22.88 -48.19
C LEU A 14 23.75 -21.88 -47.26
N LYS A 15 24.83 -21.25 -47.72
CA LYS A 15 25.57 -20.24 -46.94
C LYS A 15 24.83 -18.91 -46.86
N ALA A 16 24.15 -18.51 -47.95
CA ALA A 16 23.36 -17.28 -47.99
C ALA A 16 22.08 -17.41 -47.13
N THR A 17 21.44 -18.58 -47.13
CA THR A 17 20.26 -18.83 -46.29
C THR A 17 20.60 -18.94 -44.79
N LEU A 18 21.75 -19.53 -44.43
CA LEU A 18 22.17 -19.62 -43.03
C LEU A 18 22.57 -18.25 -42.43
N LEU A 19 23.13 -17.35 -43.25
CA LEU A 19 23.49 -15.99 -42.84
C LEU A 19 22.25 -15.09 -42.62
N MET A 20 21.19 -15.28 -43.40
CA MET A 20 19.92 -14.56 -43.27
C MET A 20 19.14 -14.94 -41.98
N ILE A 21 19.19 -16.21 -41.56
CA ILE A 21 18.47 -16.67 -40.35
C ILE A 21 19.10 -16.11 -39.06
N LEU A 22 20.42 -15.90 -39.05
CA LEU A 22 21.15 -15.33 -37.90
C LEU A 22 20.89 -13.82 -37.68
N LEU A 23 20.52 -13.08 -38.72
CA LEU A 23 20.23 -11.65 -38.63
C LEU A 23 18.80 -11.35 -38.14
N VAL A 24 17.85 -12.27 -38.34
CA VAL A 24 16.46 -12.10 -37.87
C VAL A 24 16.33 -12.38 -36.36
N SER A 25 17.17 -13.24 -35.78
CA SER A 25 17.15 -13.53 -34.34
C SER A 25 17.62 -12.37 -33.45
N LEU A 26 18.30 -11.36 -33.99
CA LEU A 26 18.77 -10.20 -33.23
C LEU A 26 17.68 -9.13 -33.02
N PHE A 27 16.61 -9.13 -33.82
CA PHE A 27 15.51 -8.16 -33.67
C PHE A 27 14.40 -8.62 -32.70
N VAL A 28 14.29 -9.92 -32.41
CA VAL A 28 13.26 -10.45 -31.49
C VAL A 28 13.72 -10.43 -30.02
N ALA A 29 15.02 -10.21 -29.76
CA ALA A 29 15.57 -10.23 -28.41
C ALA A 29 15.31 -8.95 -27.58
N CYS A 30 14.80 -7.88 -28.20
CA CYS A 30 14.50 -6.61 -27.51
C CYS A 30 12.99 -6.33 -27.34
N ALA A 31 12.13 -7.33 -27.51
CA ALA A 31 10.76 -7.23 -27.02
C ALA A 31 10.77 -7.51 -25.51
N GLY A 32 11.16 -6.51 -24.72
CA GLY A 32 11.05 -6.54 -23.27
C GLY A 32 9.65 -7.00 -22.88
N LYS A 33 9.55 -8.16 -22.24
CA LYS A 33 8.29 -8.68 -21.70
C LYS A 33 7.77 -7.61 -20.73
N LYS A 34 6.78 -6.82 -21.14
CA LYS A 34 5.98 -6.03 -20.21
C LYS A 34 5.44 -7.03 -19.19
N LYS A 35 5.94 -6.98 -17.95
CA LYS A 35 5.40 -7.77 -16.85
C LYS A 35 3.90 -7.51 -16.83
N ALA A 36 3.09 -8.56 -16.90
CA ALA A 36 1.65 -8.42 -16.79
C ALA A 36 1.35 -7.79 -15.43
N GLU A 37 0.91 -6.53 -15.46
CA GLU A 37 0.59 -5.74 -14.28
C GLU A 37 -0.70 -6.29 -13.67
N THR A 38 -0.59 -6.91 -12.49
CA THR A 38 -1.74 -7.42 -11.76
C THR A 38 -2.53 -6.28 -11.15
N LYS A 39 -3.57 -5.83 -11.86
CA LYS A 39 -4.58 -4.91 -11.33
C LYS A 39 -5.26 -5.52 -10.11
N ILE A 40 -5.33 -4.77 -9.02
CA ILE A 40 -6.03 -5.19 -7.80
C ILE A 40 -7.53 -5.04 -8.04
N THR A 41 -8.27 -6.15 -8.01
CA THR A 41 -9.73 -6.18 -8.22
C THR A 41 -10.54 -6.17 -6.92
N TYR A 42 -9.87 -6.30 -5.77
CA TYR A 42 -10.51 -6.25 -4.46
C TYR A 42 -11.22 -4.90 -4.23
N LYS A 43 -12.39 -4.96 -3.61
CA LYS A 43 -13.19 -3.79 -3.26
C LYS A 43 -13.33 -3.70 -1.75
N SER A 44 -12.64 -2.72 -1.17
CA SER A 44 -12.70 -2.47 0.26
C SER A 44 -13.91 -1.61 0.60
N LYS A 45 -14.46 -1.87 1.79
CA LYS A 45 -15.44 -0.98 2.43
C LYS A 45 -14.77 0.16 3.19
N ILE A 46 -13.46 0.08 3.44
CA ILE A 46 -12.68 1.09 4.16
C ILE A 46 -12.20 2.10 3.13
N PHE A 47 -12.62 3.36 3.29
CA PHE A 47 -12.31 4.44 2.36
C PHE A 47 -10.81 4.52 2.02
N THR A 48 -9.95 4.56 3.04
CA THR A 48 -8.50 4.72 2.84
C THR A 48 -7.85 3.55 2.11
N GLU A 49 -8.31 2.32 2.36
CA GLU A 49 -7.82 1.16 1.63
C GLU A 49 -8.32 1.19 0.18
N GLN A 50 -9.60 1.52 -0.04
CA GLN A 50 -10.17 1.62 -1.39
C GLN A 50 -9.50 2.72 -2.21
N PHE A 51 -9.28 3.89 -1.61
CA PHE A 51 -8.53 4.98 -2.22
C PHE A 51 -7.15 4.51 -2.67
N LEU A 52 -6.41 3.80 -1.81
CA LEU A 52 -5.07 3.32 -2.15
C LEU A 52 -5.09 2.28 -3.27
N ILE A 53 -6.07 1.37 -3.26
CA ILE A 53 -6.26 0.39 -4.33
C ILE A 53 -6.48 1.07 -5.68
N ASP A 54 -7.40 2.04 -5.72
CA ASP A 54 -7.69 2.79 -6.95
C ASP A 54 -6.45 3.59 -7.39
N TYR A 55 -5.75 4.22 -6.43
CA TYR A 55 -4.52 4.95 -6.70
C TYR A 55 -3.44 4.08 -7.35
N VAL A 56 -3.12 2.92 -6.75
CA VAL A 56 -2.07 2.03 -7.24
C VAL A 56 -2.44 1.45 -8.61
N ASN A 57 -3.71 1.14 -8.82
CA ASN A 57 -4.19 0.68 -10.13
C ASN A 57 -4.03 1.73 -11.23
N GLU A 58 -4.22 3.01 -10.91
CA GLU A 58 -4.13 4.12 -11.86
C GLU A 58 -2.70 4.67 -12.04
N ASN A 59 -1.80 4.44 -11.08
CA ASN A 59 -0.46 5.01 -11.05
C ASN A 59 0.61 3.91 -11.05
N GLN A 60 0.71 3.18 -12.17
CA GLN A 60 1.63 2.04 -12.33
C GLN A 60 3.12 2.44 -12.21
N ASP A 61 3.44 3.71 -12.44
CA ASP A 61 4.78 4.27 -12.27
C ASP A 61 5.35 4.09 -10.86
N LEU A 62 4.50 3.89 -9.84
CA LEU A 62 4.92 3.51 -8.48
C LEU A 62 5.64 2.15 -8.42
N ASN A 63 5.45 1.29 -9.42
CA ASN A 63 6.11 0.00 -9.53
C ASN A 63 7.33 0.03 -10.46
N SER A 64 7.62 1.17 -11.10
CA SER A 64 8.70 1.31 -12.06
C SER A 64 10.06 0.95 -11.45
N ASP A 65 10.89 0.26 -12.24
CA ASP A 65 12.30 0.02 -11.89
C ASP A 65 13.20 1.21 -12.34
N ASP A 66 12.67 2.15 -13.13
CA ASP A 66 13.35 3.42 -13.44
C ASP A 66 13.25 4.39 -12.26
N SER A 67 14.41 4.86 -11.79
CA SER A 67 14.52 5.66 -10.56
C SER A 67 13.89 7.05 -10.69
N LEU A 68 13.94 7.67 -11.88
CA LEU A 68 13.39 9.01 -12.09
C LEU A 68 11.86 8.96 -12.19
N THR A 69 11.33 8.01 -12.95
CA THR A 69 9.89 7.73 -13.03
C THR A 69 9.33 7.38 -11.66
N PHE A 70 9.99 6.48 -10.91
CA PHE A 70 9.57 6.13 -9.56
C PHE A 70 9.59 7.34 -8.62
N ALA A 71 10.66 8.16 -8.64
CA ALA A 71 10.76 9.33 -7.77
C ALA A 71 9.65 10.36 -8.05
N ASN A 72 9.31 10.59 -9.32
CA ASN A 72 8.23 11.49 -9.70
C ASN A 72 6.85 10.94 -9.27
N ALA A 73 6.61 9.65 -9.47
CA ALA A 73 5.39 8.98 -9.02
C ALA A 73 5.26 9.01 -7.49
N LEU A 74 6.36 8.78 -6.77
CA LEU A 74 6.39 8.84 -5.31
C LEU A 74 6.11 10.26 -4.81
N ASP A 75 6.71 11.29 -5.39
CA ASP A 75 6.41 12.68 -5.00
C ASP A 75 4.93 13.04 -5.22
N LYS A 76 4.32 12.56 -6.31
CA LYS A 76 2.86 12.69 -6.54
C LYS A 76 2.07 11.93 -5.47
N PHE A 77 2.41 10.68 -5.19
CA PHE A 77 1.78 9.87 -4.14
C PHE A 77 1.84 10.56 -2.78
N GLN A 78 3.00 11.09 -2.40
CA GLN A 78 3.16 11.80 -1.13
C GLN A 78 2.28 13.05 -1.02
N ARG A 79 2.09 13.80 -2.11
CA ARG A 79 1.16 14.94 -2.14
C ARG A 79 -0.28 14.48 -2.00
N ASP A 80 -0.68 13.46 -2.75
CA ASP A 80 -2.06 12.99 -2.83
C ASP A 80 -2.51 12.39 -1.48
N ILE A 81 -1.69 11.52 -0.86
CA ILE A 81 -1.97 10.96 0.48
C ILE A 81 -2.06 12.06 1.54
N LYS A 82 -1.16 13.05 1.49
CA LYS A 82 -1.23 14.20 2.39
C LYS A 82 -2.55 14.98 2.20
N GLY A 83 -3.02 15.13 0.96
CA GLY A 83 -4.31 15.74 0.67
C GLY A 83 -5.49 14.95 1.26
N VAL A 84 -5.50 13.64 0.98
CA VAL A 84 -6.56 12.70 1.39
C VAL A 84 -6.67 12.56 2.90
N SER A 85 -5.59 12.76 3.65
CA SER A 85 -5.64 12.71 5.11
C SER A 85 -6.62 13.71 5.74
N ASN A 86 -6.98 14.78 5.03
CA ASN A 86 -7.98 15.75 5.48
C ASN A 86 -9.43 15.30 5.26
N ASN A 87 -9.64 14.18 4.55
CA ASN A 87 -10.97 13.64 4.32
C ASN A 87 -11.56 13.13 5.66
N PRO A 88 -12.82 13.45 6.01
CA PRO A 88 -13.45 12.97 7.24
C PRO A 88 -13.51 11.44 7.34
N ASP A 89 -13.51 10.75 6.21
CA ASP A 89 -13.58 9.29 6.12
C ASP A 89 -12.20 8.61 6.18
N PHE A 90 -11.11 9.38 6.31
CA PHE A 90 -9.75 8.85 6.29
C PHE A 90 -9.47 7.78 7.36
N LEU A 91 -10.12 7.85 8.52
CA LEU A 91 -10.00 6.84 9.58
C LEU A 91 -11.27 6.01 9.80
N VAL A 92 -12.34 6.27 9.03
CA VAL A 92 -13.61 5.56 9.23
C VAL A 92 -13.41 4.08 8.93
N ASP A 93 -13.76 3.25 9.91
CA ASP A 93 -13.56 1.80 9.94
C ASP A 93 -12.11 1.34 9.66
N PHE A 94 -11.12 2.24 9.77
CA PHE A 94 -9.72 1.90 9.59
C PHE A 94 -9.14 1.31 10.90
N PRO A 95 -8.74 0.03 10.93
CA PRO A 95 -8.35 -0.64 12.17
C PRO A 95 -6.95 -0.24 12.61
N LEU A 96 -6.82 0.25 13.84
CA LEU A 96 -5.55 0.64 14.45
C LEU A 96 -5.35 -0.04 15.81
N GLN A 97 -4.10 -0.16 16.26
CA GLN A 97 -3.72 -0.67 17.57
C GLN A 97 -3.05 0.42 18.38
N ALA A 98 -3.44 0.58 19.64
CA ALA A 98 -2.76 1.47 20.57
C ALA A 98 -1.39 0.88 20.95
N THR A 99 -0.28 1.53 20.55
CA THR A 99 1.09 1.07 20.81
C THR A 99 1.81 1.90 21.88
N ASN A 100 1.26 3.06 22.23
CA ASN A 100 1.74 3.88 23.35
C ASN A 100 0.57 4.65 23.97
N ILE A 101 0.58 4.81 25.28
CA ILE A 101 -0.35 5.68 26.02
C ILE A 101 0.47 6.48 27.02
N ARG A 102 0.20 7.77 27.11
CA ARG A 102 0.85 8.66 28.07
C ARG A 102 -0.08 9.78 28.49
N ASP A 103 0.10 10.24 29.70
CA ASP A 103 -0.47 11.49 30.17
C ASP A 103 0.53 12.62 29.93
N THR A 104 0.04 13.78 29.51
CA THR A 104 0.87 14.97 29.24
C THR A 104 0.18 16.19 29.81
N VAL A 105 0.97 17.23 30.06
CA VAL A 105 0.46 18.54 30.49
C VAL A 105 0.90 19.56 29.45
N MET A 106 -0.03 20.39 28.97
CA MET A 106 0.29 21.57 28.15
C MET A 106 -0.32 22.80 28.84
N GLY A 107 0.53 23.71 29.31
CA GLY A 107 0.11 24.77 30.22
C GLY A 107 -0.39 24.19 31.54
N ASN A 108 -1.64 24.49 31.91
CA ASN A 108 -2.29 23.95 33.11
C ASN A 108 -3.32 22.85 32.80
N GLN A 109 -3.43 22.41 31.53
CA GLN A 109 -4.40 21.39 31.13
C GLN A 109 -3.69 20.03 30.98
N SER A 110 -4.26 19.01 31.61
CA SER A 110 -3.83 17.62 31.45
C SER A 110 -4.55 17.00 30.25
N PHE A 111 -3.80 16.27 29.44
CA PHE A 111 -4.28 15.56 28.27
C PHE A 111 -3.81 14.11 28.32
N LYS A 112 -4.64 13.20 27.83
CA LYS A 112 -4.19 11.86 27.51
C LYS A 112 -3.80 11.83 26.03
N MET A 113 -2.66 11.21 25.74
CA MET A 113 -2.23 10.95 24.38
C MET A 113 -2.06 9.45 24.17
N ALA A 114 -2.36 8.98 22.97
CA ALA A 114 -2.01 7.63 22.56
C ALA A 114 -1.48 7.61 21.13
N THR A 115 -0.52 6.73 20.88
CA THR A 115 -0.07 6.42 19.53
C THR A 115 -0.83 5.19 19.06
N PHE A 116 -1.45 5.32 17.89
CA PHE A 116 -2.17 4.25 17.21
C PHE A 116 -1.47 3.91 15.91
N GLU A 117 -1.24 2.63 15.66
CA GLU A 117 -0.54 2.15 14.47
C GLU A 117 -1.32 1.02 13.79
N THR A 118 -1.16 0.92 12.48
CA THR A 118 -1.55 -0.28 11.73
C THR A 118 -0.85 -1.51 12.29
N TYR A 119 -1.57 -2.63 12.35
CA TYR A 119 -1.07 -3.92 12.78
C TYR A 119 -1.37 -4.98 11.72
N ASN A 120 -0.56 -6.04 11.68
CA ASN A 120 -0.80 -7.20 10.81
C ASN A 120 -1.88 -8.09 11.43
N ASP A 121 -2.80 -8.56 10.59
CA ASP A 121 -3.82 -9.52 10.98
C ASP A 121 -3.89 -10.66 9.95
N PRO A 122 -3.53 -11.90 10.32
CA PRO A 122 -3.53 -13.04 9.41
C PRO A 122 -4.93 -13.45 8.95
N LEU A 123 -5.99 -12.95 9.60
CA LEU A 123 -7.38 -13.23 9.24
C LEU A 123 -7.93 -12.27 8.19
N ARG A 124 -7.19 -11.24 7.80
CA ARG A 124 -7.61 -10.30 6.73
C ARG A 124 -7.56 -10.96 5.36
N ASP A 125 -8.38 -10.44 4.45
CA ASP A 125 -8.35 -10.84 3.06
C ASP A 125 -6.95 -10.58 2.47
N LYS A 126 -6.38 -11.61 1.85
CA LYS A 126 -5.03 -11.56 1.25
C LYS A 126 -4.97 -10.71 -0.01
N ASN A 127 -6.13 -10.41 -0.61
CA ASN A 127 -6.25 -9.54 -1.79
C ASN A 127 -6.39 -8.05 -1.40
N GLY A 128 -6.63 -7.76 -0.12
CA GLY A 128 -6.64 -6.41 0.41
C GLY A 128 -5.22 -5.86 0.63
N LEU A 129 -5.15 -4.56 0.91
CA LEU A 129 -3.91 -3.84 1.20
C LEU A 129 -3.72 -3.52 2.69
N LEU A 130 -4.70 -3.76 3.57
CA LEU A 130 -4.59 -3.42 5.00
C LEU A 130 -3.31 -3.94 5.69
N ASN A 131 -2.83 -5.14 5.33
CA ASN A 131 -1.57 -5.69 5.88
C ASN A 131 -0.30 -5.09 5.26
N ASN A 132 -0.46 -4.33 4.18
CA ASN A 132 0.61 -3.64 3.46
C ASN A 132 0.57 -2.12 3.72
N ILE A 133 -0.39 -1.61 4.49
CA ILE A 133 -0.51 -0.20 4.84
C ILE A 133 0.18 0.04 6.18
N GLN A 134 0.97 1.11 6.24
CA GLN A 134 1.50 1.68 7.47
C GLN A 134 0.90 3.05 7.71
N LEU A 135 0.33 3.26 8.89
CA LEU A 135 -0.22 4.54 9.29
C LEU A 135 -0.02 4.71 10.79
N ARG A 136 0.43 5.90 11.21
CA ARG A 136 0.53 6.28 12.62
C ARG A 136 -0.36 7.47 12.92
N VAL A 137 -1.23 7.33 13.90
CA VAL A 137 -2.05 8.41 14.45
C VAL A 137 -1.57 8.72 15.85
N ASN A 138 -1.15 9.96 16.08
CA ASN A 138 -0.89 10.47 17.43
C ASN A 138 -2.18 11.10 17.94
N GLY A 139 -2.99 10.31 18.62
CA GLY A 139 -4.27 10.69 19.16
C GLY A 139 -4.13 11.58 20.40
N ILE A 140 -4.88 12.68 20.40
CA ILE A 140 -4.98 13.63 21.51
C ILE A 140 -6.41 13.57 22.03
N PHE A 141 -6.57 13.19 23.29
CA PHE A 141 -7.86 13.18 24.00
C PHE A 141 -7.99 14.47 24.80
N GLN A 142 -8.99 15.28 24.46
CA GLN A 142 -9.24 16.56 25.11
C GLN A 142 -9.99 16.39 26.43
N PHE A 143 -10.81 15.34 26.52
CA PHE A 143 -11.63 15.02 27.68
C PHE A 143 -11.40 13.57 28.14
N PRO A 144 -11.51 13.27 29.45
CA PRO A 144 -11.25 11.92 29.97
C PRO A 144 -12.18 10.83 29.42
N ASP A 145 -13.44 11.15 29.19
CA ASP A 145 -14.48 10.25 28.66
C ASP A 145 -14.17 9.78 27.23
N GLN A 146 -13.52 10.62 26.40
CA GLN A 146 -13.09 10.26 25.06
C GLN A 146 -12.06 9.12 25.05
N ALA A 147 -11.33 8.93 26.15
CA ALA A 147 -10.35 7.87 26.30
C ALA A 147 -10.89 6.63 27.03
N TYR A 148 -12.18 6.57 27.31
CA TYR A 148 -12.79 5.43 28.00
C TYR A 148 -12.56 4.14 27.20
N GLY A 149 -12.07 3.08 27.86
CA GLY A 149 -11.75 1.79 27.23
C GLY A 149 -10.43 1.76 26.45
N LEU A 150 -9.65 2.84 26.45
CA LEU A 150 -8.30 2.86 25.90
C LEU A 150 -7.35 2.01 26.76
N ALA A 151 -6.73 1.02 26.14
CA ALA A 151 -5.77 0.11 26.76
C ALA A 151 -4.59 -0.12 25.82
N LEU A 152 -3.39 -0.29 26.40
CA LEU A 152 -2.19 -0.57 25.63
C LEU A 152 -2.34 -1.93 24.93
N GLY A 153 -2.00 -1.98 23.63
CA GLY A 153 -2.19 -3.16 22.79
C GLY A 153 -3.63 -3.37 22.29
N GLY A 154 -4.60 -2.59 22.78
CA GLY A 154 -5.98 -2.64 22.34
C GLY A 154 -6.13 -2.21 20.87
N LYS A 155 -7.14 -2.77 20.19
CA LYS A 155 -7.45 -2.50 18.78
C LYS A 155 -8.73 -1.68 18.69
N TYR A 156 -8.73 -0.66 17.84
CA TYR A 156 -9.79 0.35 17.81
C TYR A 156 -10.09 0.83 16.39
N TYR A 157 -11.34 1.22 16.17
CA TYR A 157 -11.72 2.21 15.17
C TYR A 157 -11.77 3.59 15.83
N LEU A 158 -11.28 4.62 15.15
CA LEU A 158 -11.20 5.97 15.70
C LEU A 158 -12.12 6.92 14.94
N LYS A 159 -12.87 7.75 15.67
CA LYS A 159 -13.44 8.98 15.14
C LYS A 159 -12.55 10.12 15.57
N ALA A 160 -11.80 10.70 14.63
CA ALA A 160 -10.83 11.73 14.92
C ALA A 160 -10.82 12.81 13.84
N MET A 161 -10.37 14.00 14.20
CA MET A 161 -10.14 15.11 13.27
C MET A 161 -8.66 15.45 13.25
N ILE A 162 -8.13 15.81 12.08
CA ILE A 162 -6.75 16.28 11.98
C ILE A 162 -6.55 17.48 12.92
N TYR A 163 -5.57 17.35 13.81
CA TYR A 163 -5.13 18.44 14.67
C TYR A 163 -4.07 19.28 13.95
N LYS A 164 -3.16 18.61 13.24
CA LYS A 164 -2.16 19.24 12.39
C LYS A 164 -1.85 18.36 11.19
N GLN A 165 -1.71 18.99 10.03
CA GLN A 165 -1.41 18.26 8.79
C GLN A 165 -0.09 17.48 8.90
N GLY A 166 -0.06 16.27 8.37
CA GLY A 166 1.14 15.43 8.30
C GLY A 166 2.22 16.04 7.38
N LYS A 167 3.46 15.53 7.49
CA LYS A 167 4.56 15.96 6.63
C LYS A 167 4.64 15.06 5.40
N ARG A 168 4.91 15.67 4.23
CA ARG A 168 5.07 14.93 2.97
C ARG A 168 6.12 13.82 3.06
N LYS A 169 7.25 14.11 3.73
CA LYS A 169 8.36 13.17 3.92
C LYS A 169 8.04 11.96 4.78
N ASP A 170 6.94 12.00 5.53
CA ASP A 170 6.53 10.88 6.38
C ASP A 170 5.74 9.84 5.55
N VAL A 171 5.24 10.23 4.36
CA VAL A 171 4.62 9.33 3.38
C VAL A 171 5.72 8.69 2.53
N ASN A 172 5.68 7.36 2.36
CA ASN A 172 6.67 6.65 1.55
C ASN A 172 6.12 5.32 1.00
N LEU A 173 6.83 4.75 0.02
CA LEU A 173 6.61 3.41 -0.49
C LEU A 173 7.93 2.66 -0.53
N TYR A 174 7.94 1.41 -0.08
CA TYR A 174 9.11 0.54 -0.23
C TYR A 174 8.71 -0.91 -0.49
N LYS A 175 9.55 -1.64 -1.22
CA LYS A 175 9.31 -3.05 -1.57
C LYS A 175 9.77 -3.96 -0.42
N LYS A 176 8.96 -4.94 -0.04
CA LYS A 176 9.31 -6.00 0.93
C LYS A 176 8.86 -7.36 0.39
N GLU A 177 9.38 -8.43 0.97
CA GLU A 177 8.81 -9.77 0.80
C GLU A 177 7.31 -9.75 1.18
N GLY A 178 6.46 -10.24 0.28
CA GLY A 178 4.99 -10.15 0.40
C GLY A 178 4.36 -8.92 -0.27
N GLY A 179 5.14 -8.05 -0.92
CA GLY A 179 4.64 -6.93 -1.73
C GLY A 179 5.12 -5.56 -1.26
N PRO A 180 4.71 -4.48 -1.95
CA PRO A 180 5.00 -3.12 -1.53
C PRO A 180 4.35 -2.81 -0.17
N ILE A 181 5.02 -1.99 0.63
CA ILE A 181 4.51 -1.40 1.85
C ILE A 181 4.25 0.09 1.61
N TYR A 182 3.03 0.51 1.89
CA TYR A 182 2.54 1.85 1.69
C TYR A 182 2.50 2.57 3.03
N ASN A 183 3.53 3.37 3.32
CA ASN A 183 3.54 4.22 4.49
C ASN A 183 2.77 5.51 4.20
N LEU A 184 1.58 5.62 4.78
CA LEU A 184 0.69 6.76 4.64
C LEU A 184 1.07 7.91 5.57
N GLY A 185 2.04 7.73 6.45
CA GLY A 185 2.63 8.78 7.26
C GLY A 185 2.13 8.86 8.71
N VAL A 186 2.38 10.01 9.32
CA VAL A 186 2.15 10.27 10.74
C VAL A 186 1.26 11.49 10.91
N TYR A 187 0.15 11.33 11.62
CA TYR A 187 -0.85 12.38 11.78
C TYR A 187 -1.22 12.61 13.25
N PRO A 188 -0.96 13.80 13.81
CA PRO A 188 -1.56 14.20 15.06
C PRO A 188 -3.06 14.50 14.85
N MET A 189 -3.92 13.85 15.63
CA MET A 189 -5.36 13.96 15.49
C MET A 189 -6.05 14.12 16.85
N ALA A 190 -7.08 14.96 16.91
CA ALA A 190 -7.96 15.07 18.07
C ALA A 190 -8.98 13.93 18.01
N VAL A 191 -8.87 12.98 18.94
CA VAL A 191 -9.76 11.82 19.00
C VAL A 191 -11.02 12.22 19.74
N LYS A 192 -12.17 11.97 19.11
CA LYS A 192 -13.50 12.27 19.65
C LYS A 192 -14.18 11.02 20.18
N GLU A 193 -13.89 9.87 19.60
CA GLU A 193 -14.45 8.58 19.98
C GLU A 193 -13.46 7.47 19.62
N LEU A 194 -13.41 6.43 20.45
CA LEU A 194 -12.72 5.19 20.15
C LEU A 194 -13.71 4.03 20.33
N LYS A 195 -13.78 3.15 19.33
CA LYS A 195 -14.62 1.96 19.35
C LYS A 195 -13.73 0.72 19.39
N PRO A 196 -13.74 -0.08 20.47
CA PRO A 196 -12.96 -1.30 20.54
C PRO A 196 -13.32 -2.28 19.41
N ILE A 197 -12.30 -2.93 18.85
CA ILE A 197 -12.46 -4.05 17.93
C ILE A 197 -12.42 -5.32 18.80
N PRO A 198 -13.54 -6.05 18.95
CA PRO A 198 -13.60 -7.22 19.82
C PRO A 198 -12.53 -8.23 19.44
N SER A 199 -11.75 -8.68 20.42
CA SER A 199 -10.86 -9.81 20.21
C SER A 199 -11.69 -11.09 20.20
N LYS A 200 -11.48 -12.00 19.24
CA LYS A 200 -12.19 -13.30 19.22
C LYS A 200 -11.92 -14.17 20.47
N ILE A 201 -10.90 -13.82 21.26
CA ILE A 201 -10.52 -14.52 22.49
C ILE A 201 -11.48 -14.17 23.64
N GLU A 202 -11.96 -12.92 23.73
CA GLU A 202 -12.90 -12.51 24.79
C GLU A 202 -14.32 -13.09 24.62
N THR A 203 -14.75 -13.37 23.39
CA THR A 203 -16.05 -13.99 23.11
C THR A 203 -16.14 -15.48 23.47
N ALA A 204 -15.01 -16.14 23.75
CA ALA A 204 -15.00 -17.55 24.16
C ALA A 204 -15.15 -17.72 25.69
N SER A 205 -15.01 -16.65 26.47
CA SER A 205 -15.11 -16.64 27.94
C SER A 205 -16.48 -16.18 28.47
N LEU A 206 -17.44 -15.94 27.57
CA LEU A 206 -18.82 -15.52 27.90
C LEU A 206 -19.90 -16.54 27.48
N ASN A 207 -19.50 -17.74 27.04
CA ASN A 207 -20.40 -18.85 26.73
C ASN A 207 -20.13 -20.05 27.62
#